data_AF-A0A8T6WRH4-F1
#
_entry.id   AF-A0A8T6WRH4-F1
#
_cell.length_a   1.000
_cell.length_b   1.000
_cell.length_c   1.000
_cell.angle_alpha   90.00
_cell.angle_beta   90.00
_cell.angle_gamma   90.00
#
_symmetry.space_group_name_H-M   'P 1'
#
loop_
_entity.id
_entity.type
_entity.pdbx_description
1 polymer ?
#
loop_
_entity_poly.entity_id
_entity_poly.type
_entity_poly.pdbx_seq_one_letter_code
_entity_poly.pdbx_strand_id
1 'polypeptide(L)'
;MKALKKEISQDGILKNPLLVERENFTVLDGMHRLKAVKELDIKYIPTCLVNYDSNAIKIGSWCRKLSFKNFDTQRVIKEVEEVLNGQIRYQYIPFETAVESLQGARDRLLILDPIGKQAIQDAEETNENKYWKVNSIETLLEEVMFSEVEYIADTEAFEDIRSKKEIFLVPPSVEKETVLTHNRVGKLLPPKMTRHIFPARPLSVNSPLSLLTDDATVEEKNTEFEEFLSKKKVKKVEGQRVIDGRFYEEDTLYIFQ
;
A
#
# COMPACT_ATOMS: atom_id res chain seq x y z
N MET A 1 -8.99 0.14 -11.09
CA MET A 1 -8.14 0.07 -12.30
C MET A 1 -8.79 0.74 -13.52
N LYS A 2 -10.00 0.31 -13.95
CA LYS A 2 -10.71 0.90 -15.11
C LYS A 2 -10.89 2.43 -15.05
N ALA A 3 -11.14 2.98 -13.86
CA ALA A 3 -11.31 4.42 -13.65
C ALA A 3 -10.02 5.21 -13.96
N LEU A 4 -8.87 4.79 -13.43
CA LEU A 4 -7.58 5.51 -13.62
C LEU A 4 -7.11 5.49 -15.08
N LYS A 5 -7.28 4.36 -15.78
CA LYS A 5 -6.98 4.27 -17.21
C LYS A 5 -7.82 5.26 -18.03
N LYS A 6 -9.12 5.33 -17.70
CA LYS A 6 -10.06 6.23 -18.36
C LYS A 6 -9.71 7.69 -18.09
N GLU A 7 -9.40 8.03 -16.84
CA GLU A 7 -8.93 9.37 -16.42
C GLU A 7 -7.69 9.79 -17.22
N ILE A 8 -6.63 8.98 -17.23
CA ILE A 8 -5.39 9.28 -17.96
C ILE A 8 -5.67 9.50 -19.46
N SER A 9 -6.47 8.63 -20.07
CA SER A 9 -6.79 8.73 -21.50
C SER A 9 -7.68 9.92 -21.84
N GLN A 10 -8.57 10.35 -20.93
CA GLN A 10 -9.48 11.47 -21.16
C GLN A 10 -8.80 12.82 -20.91
N ASP A 11 -7.98 12.89 -19.85
CA ASP A 11 -7.33 14.13 -19.45
C ASP A 11 -6.06 14.41 -20.29
N GLY A 12 -5.53 13.37 -20.96
CA GLY A 12 -4.32 13.50 -21.78
C GLY A 12 -3.05 13.78 -20.97
N ILE A 13 -3.11 13.57 -19.64
CA ILE A 13 -2.00 13.83 -18.71
C ILE A 13 -1.83 12.68 -17.71
N LEU A 14 -0.61 12.49 -17.25
CA LEU A 14 -0.30 11.72 -16.05
C LEU A 14 -0.06 12.68 -14.88
N LYS A 15 -1.04 12.76 -13.96
CA LYS A 15 -1.06 13.75 -12.87
C LYS A 15 0.16 13.71 -11.95
N ASN A 16 0.56 12.52 -11.50
CA ASN A 16 1.60 12.35 -10.50
C ASN A 16 2.68 11.36 -11.00
N PRO A 17 3.98 11.59 -10.69
CA PRO A 17 5.07 10.68 -11.05
C PRO A 17 5.11 9.45 -10.12
N LEU A 18 5.72 8.35 -10.56
CA LEU A 18 6.01 7.23 -9.67
C LEU A 18 7.08 7.62 -8.64
N LEU A 19 7.00 7.07 -7.42
CA LEU A 19 8.13 7.13 -6.48
C LEU A 19 8.90 5.81 -6.61
N VAL A 20 10.18 5.91 -6.93
CA VAL A 20 10.99 4.77 -7.38
C VAL A 20 12.33 4.80 -6.66
N GLU A 21 12.76 3.65 -6.16
CA GLU A 21 14.11 3.47 -5.63
C GLU A 21 15.15 3.62 -6.75
N ARG A 22 16.17 4.45 -6.52
CA ARG A 22 17.03 4.96 -7.59
C ARG A 22 18.02 3.95 -8.20
N GLU A 23 18.46 2.94 -7.47
CA GLU A 23 19.53 2.02 -7.91
C GLU A 23 18.96 0.83 -8.71
N ASN A 24 17.86 0.23 -8.26
CA ASN A 24 17.26 -0.97 -8.86
C ASN A 24 15.90 -0.71 -9.52
N PHE A 25 15.48 0.56 -9.58
CA PHE A 25 14.20 0.99 -10.15
C PHE A 25 12.98 0.30 -9.51
N THR A 26 13.06 -0.03 -8.22
CA THR A 26 11.95 -0.66 -7.50
C THR A 26 10.85 0.38 -7.29
N VAL A 27 9.65 0.12 -7.80
CA VAL A 27 8.51 1.05 -7.64
C VAL A 27 7.97 0.95 -6.21
N LEU A 28 8.06 2.06 -5.48
CA LEU A 28 7.65 2.16 -4.08
C LEU A 28 6.23 2.71 -3.93
N ASP A 29 5.79 3.60 -4.83
CA ASP A 29 4.41 4.09 -4.91
C ASP A 29 4.02 4.33 -6.37
N GLY A 30 2.79 3.92 -6.71
CA GLY A 30 2.20 4.14 -8.02
C GLY A 30 2.05 2.90 -8.89
N MET A 31 2.05 1.70 -8.32
CA MET A 31 1.85 0.45 -9.08
C MET A 31 0.59 0.43 -9.95
N HIS A 32 -0.52 1.04 -9.50
CA HIS A 32 -1.72 1.19 -10.32
C HIS A 32 -1.50 2.10 -11.54
N ARG A 33 -0.70 3.17 -11.39
CA ARG A 33 -0.33 4.07 -12.50
C ARG A 33 0.58 3.35 -13.48
N LEU A 34 1.59 2.63 -12.98
CA LEU A 34 2.46 1.80 -13.82
C LEU A 34 1.65 0.79 -14.65
N LYS A 35 0.71 0.08 -14.03
CA LYS A 35 -0.17 -0.86 -14.73
C LYS A 35 -1.03 -0.16 -15.79
N ALA A 36 -1.64 0.99 -15.47
CA ALA A 36 -2.45 1.74 -16.41
C ALA A 36 -1.65 2.23 -17.62
N VAL A 37 -0.43 2.75 -17.40
CA VAL A 37 0.49 3.20 -18.46
C VAL A 37 0.88 2.04 -19.38
N LYS A 38 1.22 0.87 -18.82
CA LYS A 38 1.50 -0.35 -19.60
C LYS A 38 0.29 -0.81 -20.44
N GLU A 39 -0.91 -0.77 -19.89
CA GLU A 39 -2.15 -1.13 -20.60
C GLU A 39 -2.58 -0.10 -21.66
N LEU A 40 -2.00 1.09 -21.65
CA LEU A 40 -2.22 2.16 -22.63
C LEU A 40 -1.11 2.24 -23.69
N ASP A 41 -0.13 1.32 -23.64
CA ASP A 41 1.04 1.30 -24.52
C ASP A 41 1.85 2.63 -24.50
N ILE A 42 1.85 3.29 -23.34
CA ILE A 42 2.67 4.48 -23.11
C ILE A 42 4.08 4.02 -22.77
N LYS A 43 5.08 4.52 -23.50
CA LYS A 43 6.48 4.06 -23.45
C LYS A 43 7.23 4.56 -22.22
N TYR A 44 7.01 5.81 -21.84
CA TYR A 44 7.72 6.46 -20.74
C TYR A 44 6.80 6.80 -19.57
N ILE A 45 7.36 6.87 -18.38
CA ILE A 45 6.63 7.28 -17.18
C ILE A 45 7.51 8.20 -16.34
N PRO A 46 7.05 9.39 -15.94
CA PRO A 46 7.82 10.26 -15.06
C PRO A 46 7.99 9.60 -13.69
N THR A 47 9.22 9.65 -13.19
CA THR A 47 9.59 9.07 -11.89
C THR A 47 10.25 10.12 -11.01
N CYS A 48 10.09 9.96 -9.70
CA CYS A 48 10.85 10.65 -8.69
C CYS A 48 11.73 9.58 -8.03
N LEU A 49 13.02 9.62 -8.37
CA LEU A 49 14.02 8.71 -7.85
C LEU A 49 14.37 9.09 -6.42
N VAL A 50 14.34 8.12 -5.52
CA VAL A 50 14.63 8.31 -4.09
C VAL A 50 15.76 7.40 -3.61
N ASN A 51 16.54 7.89 -2.65
CA ASN A 51 17.46 7.05 -1.89
C ASN A 51 16.66 6.24 -0.86
N TYR A 52 16.24 5.02 -1.22
CA TYR A 52 15.37 4.20 -0.37
C TYR A 52 16.04 3.73 0.91
N ASP A 53 17.37 3.62 0.94
CA ASP A 53 18.12 3.27 2.15
C ASP A 53 18.04 4.36 3.25
N SER A 54 17.71 5.59 2.87
CA SER A 54 17.56 6.70 3.82
C SER A 54 16.55 6.38 4.94
N ASN A 55 16.97 6.62 6.18
CA ASN A 55 16.12 6.53 7.37
C ASN A 55 14.93 7.52 7.35
N ALA A 56 14.95 8.53 6.48
CA ALA A 56 13.82 9.45 6.30
C ALA A 56 12.63 8.80 5.60
N ILE A 57 12.84 7.72 4.83
CA ILE A 57 11.76 6.94 4.23
C ILE A 57 11.42 5.80 5.19
N LYS A 58 10.17 5.73 5.62
CA LYS A 58 9.67 4.66 6.49
C LYS A 58 8.82 3.68 5.69
N ILE A 59 8.72 2.47 6.19
CA ILE A 59 7.82 1.44 5.67
C ILE A 59 6.91 0.98 6.81
N GLY A 60 5.62 1.09 6.59
CA GLY A 60 4.57 0.51 7.42
C GLY A 60 3.75 -0.49 6.61
N SER A 61 2.60 -0.84 7.15
CA SER A 61 1.65 -1.77 6.53
C SER A 61 0.25 -1.17 6.41
N TRP A 62 -0.58 -1.78 5.56
CA TRP A 62 -2.02 -1.54 5.54
C TRP A 62 -2.74 -2.66 6.28
N CYS A 63 -3.39 -2.32 7.39
CA CYS A 63 -4.30 -3.24 8.07
C CYS A 63 -5.62 -3.29 7.31
N ARG A 64 -6.28 -4.46 7.31
CA ARG A 64 -7.62 -4.61 6.74
C ARG A 64 -8.61 -4.54 7.88
N LYS A 65 -9.45 -3.51 7.86
CA LYS A 65 -10.62 -3.40 8.73
C LYS A 65 -11.80 -4.04 8.02
N LEU A 66 -12.27 -5.15 8.55
CA LEU A 66 -13.39 -5.92 8.02
C LEU A 66 -14.68 -5.55 8.75
N SER A 67 -15.66 -5.11 7.96
CA SER A 67 -17.04 -4.87 8.41
C SER A 67 -17.96 -5.95 7.86
N PHE A 68 -18.92 -6.41 8.66
CA PHE A 68 -19.87 -7.46 8.28
C PHE A 68 -21.31 -6.96 8.43
N LYS A 69 -22.18 -7.26 7.46
CA LYS A 69 -23.57 -6.75 7.45
C LYS A 69 -24.45 -7.31 8.59
N ASN A 70 -24.18 -8.53 9.05
CA ASN A 70 -24.91 -9.22 10.13
C ASN A 70 -23.95 -9.56 11.28
N PHE A 71 -23.42 -8.53 11.92
CA PHE A 71 -22.36 -8.65 12.92
C PHE A 71 -22.88 -9.23 14.25
N ASP A 72 -22.64 -10.52 14.49
CA ASP A 72 -22.73 -11.17 15.82
C ASP A 72 -21.33 -11.56 16.28
N THR A 73 -20.78 -10.80 17.22
CA THR A 73 -19.40 -10.93 17.69
C THR A 73 -19.00 -12.36 18.05
N GLN A 74 -19.86 -13.10 18.76
CA GLN A 74 -19.49 -14.46 19.18
C GLN A 74 -19.45 -15.47 18.03
N ARG A 75 -20.08 -15.12 16.91
CA ARG A 75 -20.23 -15.97 15.74
C ARG A 75 -19.19 -15.66 14.67
N VAL A 76 -18.85 -14.38 14.47
CA VAL A 76 -17.91 -13.97 13.41
C VAL A 76 -16.51 -14.56 13.65
N ILE A 77 -16.00 -14.58 14.88
CA ILE A 77 -14.67 -15.17 15.12
C ILE A 77 -14.65 -16.68 14.87
N LYS A 78 -15.75 -17.39 15.18
CA LYS A 78 -15.90 -18.82 14.86
C LYS A 78 -16.00 -19.06 13.35
N GLU A 79 -16.72 -18.20 12.64
CA GLU A 79 -16.80 -18.26 11.16
C GLU A 79 -15.43 -17.97 10.54
N VAL A 80 -14.65 -17.03 11.11
CA VAL A 80 -13.24 -16.81 10.75
C VAL A 80 -12.44 -18.08 11.03
N GLU A 81 -12.55 -18.69 12.22
CA GLU A 81 -11.87 -19.96 12.53
C GLU A 81 -12.21 -21.06 11.52
N GLU A 82 -13.47 -21.21 11.13
CA GLU A 82 -13.90 -22.17 10.10
C GLU A 82 -13.21 -21.92 8.76
N VAL A 83 -13.08 -20.65 8.34
CA VAL A 83 -12.32 -20.27 7.14
C VAL A 83 -10.83 -20.59 7.31
N LEU A 84 -10.27 -20.40 8.50
CA LEU A 84 -8.85 -20.69 8.77
C LEU A 84 -8.57 -22.19 8.89
N ASN A 85 -9.51 -22.99 9.41
CA ASN A 85 -9.45 -24.43 9.66
C ASN A 85 -9.35 -25.20 8.33
N GLY A 86 -8.15 -25.18 7.74
CA GLY A 86 -7.85 -25.77 6.44
C GLY A 86 -6.91 -24.93 5.58
N GLN A 87 -6.70 -23.66 5.94
CA GLN A 87 -5.85 -22.72 5.22
C GLN A 87 -4.52 -22.47 5.94
N ILE A 88 -4.58 -22.32 7.27
CA ILE A 88 -3.40 -22.06 8.10
C ILE A 88 -3.49 -22.83 9.42
N ARG A 89 -2.33 -23.05 10.06
CA ARG A 89 -2.29 -23.34 11.49
C ARG A 89 -2.36 -22.02 12.25
N TYR A 90 -3.13 -21.97 13.32
CA TYR A 90 -3.22 -20.77 14.14
C TYR A 90 -3.23 -21.13 15.63
N GLN A 91 -2.95 -20.12 16.44
CA GLN A 91 -3.06 -20.19 17.90
C GLN A 91 -3.79 -18.97 18.44
N TYR A 92 -4.51 -19.17 19.53
CA TYR A 92 -5.06 -18.07 20.31
C TYR A 92 -3.97 -17.43 21.15
N ILE A 93 -3.97 -16.11 21.17
CA ILE A 93 -3.14 -15.32 22.08
C ILE A 93 -4.01 -14.30 22.82
N PRO A 94 -3.60 -13.84 24.02
CA PRO A 94 -4.33 -12.78 24.70
C PRO A 94 -4.41 -11.52 23.82
N PHE A 95 -5.60 -10.91 23.73
CA PHE A 95 -5.82 -9.74 22.89
C PHE A 95 -4.87 -8.58 23.21
N GLU A 96 -4.65 -8.30 24.50
CA GLU A 96 -3.73 -7.23 24.90
C GLU A 96 -2.29 -7.53 24.48
N THR A 97 -1.84 -8.78 24.58
CA THR A 97 -0.52 -9.19 24.07
C THR A 97 -0.41 -8.97 22.56
N ALA A 98 -1.48 -9.28 21.81
CA ALA A 98 -1.52 -9.04 20.37
C ALA A 98 -1.45 -7.54 20.05
N VAL A 99 -2.19 -6.70 20.79
CA VAL A 99 -2.19 -5.23 20.64
C VAL A 99 -0.83 -4.62 21.01
N GLU A 100 -0.18 -5.10 22.07
CA GLU A 100 1.16 -4.65 22.46
C GLU A 100 2.20 -4.94 21.37
N SER A 101 2.11 -6.10 20.72
CA SER A 101 3.02 -6.50 19.63
C SER A 101 2.96 -5.58 18.41
N LEU A 102 1.88 -4.79 18.28
CA LEU A 102 1.69 -3.88 17.17
C LEU A 102 2.70 -2.74 17.13
N GLN A 103 3.27 -2.38 18.29
CA GLN A 103 4.28 -1.32 18.41
C GLN A 103 5.64 -1.68 17.80
N GLY A 104 5.85 -2.97 17.47
CA GLY A 104 7.10 -3.50 16.95
C GLY A 104 6.99 -4.12 15.56
N ALA A 105 8.11 -4.71 15.13
CA ALA A 105 8.14 -5.55 13.94
C ALA A 105 7.30 -6.81 14.17
N ARG A 106 6.45 -7.14 13.20
CA ARG A 106 5.55 -8.29 13.24
C ARG A 106 6.04 -9.34 12.27
N ASP A 107 6.25 -10.55 12.75
CA ASP A 107 6.71 -11.68 11.93
C ASP A 107 5.55 -12.46 11.29
N ARG A 108 4.35 -12.38 11.89
CA ARG A 108 3.15 -13.18 11.57
C ARG A 108 1.91 -12.32 11.30
N LEU A 109 0.90 -12.93 10.68
CA LEU A 109 -0.45 -12.38 10.58
C LEU A 109 -1.14 -12.44 11.95
N LEU A 110 -1.80 -11.35 12.32
CA LEU A 110 -2.72 -11.29 13.46
C LEU A 110 -4.13 -10.99 12.96
N ILE A 111 -5.11 -11.64 13.58
CA ILE A 111 -6.53 -11.35 13.40
C ILE A 111 -7.07 -10.95 14.77
N LEU A 112 -7.58 -9.72 14.87
CA LEU A 112 -8.00 -9.12 16.12
C LEU A 112 -9.51 -8.91 16.09
N ASP A 113 -10.20 -9.43 17.12
CA ASP A 113 -11.59 -9.13 17.45
C ASP A 113 -11.64 -8.32 18.76
N PRO A 114 -11.77 -6.99 18.66
CA PRO A 114 -11.85 -6.10 19.82
C PRO A 114 -13.01 -6.36 20.76
N ILE A 115 -14.16 -6.80 20.24
CA ILE A 115 -15.36 -6.94 21.06
C ILE A 115 -15.30 -8.25 21.83
N GLY A 116 -14.95 -9.35 21.15
CA GLY A 116 -14.69 -10.62 21.79
C GLY A 116 -13.45 -10.59 22.68
N LYS A 117 -12.59 -9.57 22.51
CA LYS A 117 -11.24 -9.47 23.09
C LYS A 117 -10.43 -10.73 22.80
N GLN A 118 -10.50 -11.16 21.55
CA GLN A 118 -9.80 -12.35 21.05
C GLN A 118 -8.77 -11.96 20.01
N ALA A 119 -7.68 -12.71 19.97
CA ALA A 119 -6.66 -12.58 18.94
C ALA A 119 -6.23 -13.96 18.48
N ILE A 120 -6.16 -14.10 17.15
CA ILE A 120 -5.65 -15.28 16.47
C ILE A 120 -4.34 -14.88 15.80
N GLN A 121 -3.32 -15.72 15.97
CA GLN A 121 -2.02 -15.54 15.33
C GLN A 121 -1.73 -16.74 14.41
N ASP A 122 -1.20 -16.48 13.22
CA ASP A 122 -0.63 -17.54 12.37
C ASP A 122 0.48 -18.26 13.15
N ALA A 123 0.36 -19.59 13.25
CA ALA A 123 1.26 -20.43 14.02
C ALA A 123 2.40 -21.00 13.16
N GLU A 124 2.34 -20.89 11.84
CA GLU A 124 3.42 -21.36 10.97
C GLU A 124 4.62 -20.41 10.96
N GLU A 125 5.81 -21.00 10.92
CA GLU A 125 7.06 -20.25 10.81
C GLU A 125 7.31 -19.71 9.39
N THR A 126 8.09 -18.64 9.38
CA THR A 126 8.43 -17.78 8.25
C THR A 126 8.90 -18.52 7.00
N ASN A 127 8.10 -18.45 5.94
CA ASN A 127 8.57 -18.58 4.56
C ASN A 127 8.09 -17.37 3.74
N GLU A 128 8.59 -17.20 2.51
CA GLU A 128 8.17 -16.11 1.60
C GLU A 128 6.63 -16.05 1.42
N ASN A 129 5.93 -17.17 1.61
CA ASN A 129 4.50 -17.28 1.42
C ASN A 129 3.67 -16.61 2.54
N LYS A 130 4.30 -16.23 3.66
CA LYS A 130 3.61 -15.60 4.80
C LYS A 130 2.84 -14.33 4.41
N TYR A 131 3.34 -13.57 3.44
CA TYR A 131 2.66 -12.37 2.96
C TYR A 131 1.41 -12.72 2.15
N TRP A 132 1.50 -13.73 1.29
CA TRP A 132 0.38 -14.15 0.43
C TRP A 132 -0.77 -14.78 1.21
N LYS A 133 -0.51 -15.38 2.37
CA LYS A 133 -1.56 -15.82 3.31
C LYS A 133 -2.52 -14.69 3.70
N VAL A 134 -2.00 -13.46 3.90
CA VAL A 134 -2.84 -12.29 4.22
C VAL A 134 -3.88 -12.08 3.12
N ASN A 135 -3.44 -12.08 1.85
CA ASN A 135 -4.33 -11.90 0.71
C ASN A 135 -5.31 -13.08 0.56
N SER A 136 -4.85 -14.32 0.75
CA SER A 136 -5.72 -15.49 0.68
C SER A 136 -6.83 -15.45 1.73
N ILE A 137 -6.51 -15.08 2.97
CA ILE A 137 -7.49 -14.98 4.06
C ILE A 137 -8.42 -13.78 3.82
N GLU A 138 -7.90 -12.64 3.39
CA GLU A 138 -8.70 -11.48 2.98
C GLU A 138 -9.74 -11.87 1.92
N THR A 139 -9.31 -12.49 0.83
CA THR A 139 -10.20 -12.93 -0.26
C THR A 139 -11.25 -13.93 0.23
N LEU A 140 -10.87 -14.90 1.07
CA LEU A 140 -11.82 -15.87 1.60
C LEU A 140 -12.87 -15.23 2.51
N LEU A 141 -12.47 -14.28 3.36
CA LEU A 141 -13.40 -13.55 4.24
C LEU A 141 -14.31 -12.60 3.45
N GLU A 142 -13.84 -12.03 2.35
CA GLU A 142 -14.68 -11.28 1.42
C GLU A 142 -15.72 -12.18 0.74
N GLU A 143 -15.30 -13.36 0.25
CA GLU A 143 -16.15 -14.26 -0.54
C GLU A 143 -17.15 -15.06 0.31
N VAL A 144 -16.71 -15.63 1.42
CA VAL A 144 -17.51 -16.53 2.26
C VAL A 144 -18.42 -15.74 3.20
N MET A 145 -17.91 -14.64 3.76
CA MET A 145 -18.60 -13.88 4.80
C MET A 145 -19.16 -12.53 4.30
N PHE A 146 -19.00 -12.22 3.01
CA PHE A 146 -19.45 -10.96 2.38
C PHE A 146 -18.98 -9.72 3.14
N SER A 147 -17.74 -9.75 3.62
CA SER A 147 -17.14 -8.64 4.36
C SER A 147 -16.83 -7.45 3.44
N GLU A 148 -16.96 -6.24 3.98
CA GLU A 148 -16.48 -5.02 3.35
C GLU A 148 -15.10 -4.68 3.94
N VAL A 149 -14.12 -4.45 3.06
CA VAL A 149 -12.72 -4.21 3.44
C VAL A 149 -12.35 -2.76 3.29
N GLU A 150 -11.91 -2.16 4.39
CA GLU A 150 -11.26 -0.85 4.40
C GLU A 150 -9.78 -1.01 4.75
N TYR A 151 -8.89 -0.34 4.01
CA TYR A 151 -7.46 -0.34 4.29
C TYR A 151 -7.09 0.88 5.14
N ILE A 152 -6.56 0.63 6.32
CA ILE A 152 -6.13 1.67 7.26
C ILE A 152 -4.62 1.55 7.51
N ALA A 153 -3.97 2.67 7.80
CA ALA A 153 -2.56 2.65 8.19
C ALA A 153 -2.41 1.88 9.50
N ASP A 154 -1.33 1.10 9.64
CA ASP A 154 -1.03 0.40 10.89
C ASP A 154 -0.98 1.35 12.10
N THR A 155 -0.39 2.53 11.96
CA THR A 155 -0.38 3.56 13.01
C THR A 155 -1.78 4.00 13.48
N GLU A 156 -2.74 4.11 12.56
CA GLU A 156 -4.13 4.49 12.88
C GLU A 156 -4.92 3.30 13.45
N ALA A 157 -4.66 2.10 12.91
CA ALA A 157 -5.30 0.87 13.37
C ALA A 157 -5.11 0.67 14.88
N PHE A 158 -3.97 1.07 15.44
CA PHE A 158 -3.66 0.85 16.85
C PHE A 158 -4.58 1.65 17.79
N GLU A 159 -5.01 2.84 17.37
CA GLU A 159 -6.00 3.64 18.11
C GLU A 159 -7.42 3.10 17.89
N ASP A 160 -7.73 2.69 16.65
CA ASP A 160 -9.04 2.20 16.23
C ASP A 160 -9.42 0.85 16.84
N ILE A 161 -8.45 -0.08 16.97
CA ILE A 161 -8.66 -1.47 17.42
C ILE A 161 -9.30 -1.55 18.80
N ARG A 162 -9.24 -0.51 19.65
CA ARG A 162 -9.85 -0.55 21.00
C ARG A 162 -11.31 -0.12 21.05
N SER A 163 -11.85 0.52 20.01
CA SER A 163 -13.12 1.25 20.08
C SER A 163 -14.20 0.79 19.09
N LYS A 164 -13.86 -0.11 18.17
CA LYS A 164 -14.65 -0.42 16.98
C LYS A 164 -15.26 -1.84 17.00
N LYS A 165 -16.36 -2.02 16.26
CA LYS A 165 -17.10 -3.28 16.10
C LYS A 165 -16.72 -4.01 14.81
N GLU A 166 -15.42 -4.15 14.58
CA GLU A 166 -14.86 -4.68 13.33
C GLU A 166 -13.77 -5.71 13.63
N ILE A 167 -13.46 -6.58 12.65
CA ILE A 167 -12.29 -7.47 12.73
C ILE A 167 -11.13 -6.84 11.99
N PHE A 168 -9.93 -6.93 12.54
CA PHE A 168 -8.73 -6.40 11.90
C PHE A 168 -7.80 -7.54 11.49
N LEU A 169 -7.43 -7.59 10.21
CA LEU A 169 -6.27 -8.37 9.76
C LEU A 169 -5.05 -7.45 9.74
N VAL A 170 -4.10 -7.77 10.60
CA VAL A 170 -2.83 -7.05 10.72
C VAL A 170 -1.74 -7.90 10.10
N PRO A 171 -1.18 -7.49 8.95
CA PRO A 171 -0.16 -8.27 8.27
C PRO A 171 1.18 -8.27 9.04
N PRO A 172 2.05 -9.26 8.76
CA PRO A 172 3.45 -9.17 9.15
C PRO A 172 4.11 -7.95 8.50
N SER A 173 5.05 -7.35 9.22
CA SER A 173 5.85 -6.22 8.73
C SER A 173 6.73 -6.66 7.56
N VAL A 174 6.90 -5.75 6.60
CA VAL A 174 7.79 -5.94 5.45
C VAL A 174 8.97 -4.99 5.61
N GLU A 175 10.19 -5.54 5.52
CA GLU A 175 11.40 -4.74 5.57
C GLU A 175 11.79 -4.21 4.19
N LYS A 176 12.55 -3.11 4.14
CA LYS A 176 13.03 -2.52 2.88
C LYS A 176 13.82 -3.54 2.04
N GLU A 177 14.70 -4.32 2.68
CA GLU A 177 15.51 -5.33 1.99
C GLU A 177 14.63 -6.44 1.40
N THR A 178 13.50 -6.78 2.06
CA THR A 178 12.53 -7.72 1.49
C THR A 178 11.94 -7.16 0.20
N VAL A 179 11.56 -5.87 0.16
CA VAL A 179 11.03 -5.21 -1.04
C VAL A 179 12.05 -5.22 -2.18
N LEU A 180 13.31 -4.87 -1.89
CA LEU A 180 14.40 -4.87 -2.87
C LEU A 180 14.70 -6.27 -3.40
N THR A 181 14.77 -7.26 -2.51
CA THR A 181 15.02 -8.66 -2.88
C THR A 181 13.93 -9.18 -3.80
N HIS A 182 12.66 -8.90 -3.50
CA HIS A 182 11.53 -9.32 -4.35
C HIS A 182 11.65 -8.74 -5.76
N ASN A 183 11.99 -7.46 -5.90
CA ASN A 183 12.23 -6.84 -7.21
C ASN A 183 13.40 -7.53 -7.96
N ARG A 184 14.54 -7.76 -7.28
CA ARG A 184 15.72 -8.40 -7.88
C ARG A 184 15.44 -9.81 -8.41
N VAL A 185 14.61 -10.59 -7.71
CA VAL A 185 14.26 -11.97 -8.12
C VAL A 185 12.99 -12.05 -8.98
N GLY A 186 12.40 -10.90 -9.36
CA GLY A 186 11.19 -10.85 -10.20
C GLY A 186 9.92 -11.37 -9.51
N LYS A 187 9.87 -11.36 -8.18
CA LYS A 187 8.69 -11.75 -7.39
C LYS A 187 7.91 -10.53 -6.93
N LEU A 188 6.59 -10.67 -6.82
CA LEU A 188 5.72 -9.63 -6.29
C LEU A 188 5.32 -9.93 -4.85
N LEU A 189 5.26 -8.87 -4.05
CA LEU A 189 4.50 -8.90 -2.80
C LEU A 189 3.00 -8.79 -3.11
N PRO A 190 2.14 -9.34 -2.24
CA PRO A 190 0.71 -9.17 -2.36
C PRO A 190 0.30 -7.68 -2.35
N PRO A 191 -0.86 -7.34 -2.91
CA PRO A 191 -1.39 -5.99 -2.87
C PRO A 191 -1.46 -5.44 -1.44
N LYS A 192 -1.19 -4.14 -1.30
CA LYS A 192 -1.35 -3.40 -0.03
C LYS A 192 -0.56 -4.00 1.14
N MET A 193 0.56 -4.68 0.89
CA MET A 193 1.43 -5.16 1.97
C MET A 193 2.35 -4.08 2.54
N THR A 194 2.81 -3.17 1.67
CA THR A 194 3.73 -2.10 2.03
C THR A 194 3.06 -0.74 1.96
N ARG A 195 3.41 0.12 2.91
CA ARG A 195 2.99 1.53 2.97
C ARG A 195 4.24 2.37 3.17
N HIS A 196 4.73 2.98 2.10
CA HIS A 196 5.93 3.81 2.18
C HIS A 196 5.55 5.24 2.57
N ILE A 197 6.22 5.76 3.58
CA ILE A 197 6.07 7.14 4.07
C ILE A 197 7.35 7.88 3.66
N PHE A 198 7.20 8.91 2.83
CA PHE A 198 8.32 9.67 2.29
C PHE A 198 8.49 11.00 3.05
N PRO A 199 9.69 11.57 3.14
CA PRO A 199 9.86 12.89 3.74
C PRO A 199 9.24 14.00 2.86
N ALA A 200 9.18 13.75 1.55
CA ALA A 200 8.53 14.65 0.62
C ALA A 200 7.93 13.93 -0.58
N ARG A 201 6.86 14.50 -1.15
CA ARG A 201 6.20 13.96 -2.35
C ARG A 201 5.94 15.06 -3.39
N PRO A 202 6.36 14.87 -4.65
CA PRO A 202 5.91 15.71 -5.76
C PRO A 202 4.48 15.35 -6.17
N LEU A 203 3.64 16.37 -6.36
CA LEU A 203 2.24 16.23 -6.75
C LEU A 203 1.91 17.14 -7.93
N SER A 204 0.92 16.73 -8.71
CA SER A 204 0.36 17.50 -9.83
C SER A 204 1.40 17.92 -10.87
N VAL A 205 2.38 17.05 -11.12
CA VAL A 205 3.36 17.23 -12.21
C VAL A 205 2.64 17.37 -13.55
N ASN A 206 1.51 16.65 -13.75
CA ASN A 206 0.64 16.78 -14.91
C ASN A 206 1.38 16.60 -16.24
N SER A 207 2.21 15.56 -16.35
CA SER A 207 2.99 15.27 -17.55
C SER A 207 2.07 14.97 -18.73
N PRO A 208 2.15 15.72 -19.85
CA PRO A 208 1.36 15.43 -21.05
C PRO A 208 1.69 14.05 -21.60
N LEU A 209 0.68 13.30 -22.05
CA LEU A 209 0.93 11.98 -22.66
C LEU A 209 1.76 12.08 -23.94
N SER A 210 1.68 13.20 -24.67
CA SER A 210 2.52 13.45 -25.84
C SER A 210 4.02 13.43 -25.54
N LEU A 211 4.41 13.74 -24.30
CA LEU A 211 5.80 13.65 -23.85
C LEU A 211 6.25 12.19 -23.65
N LEU A 212 5.31 11.26 -23.51
CA LEU A 212 5.56 9.91 -22.97
C LEU A 212 5.40 8.79 -24.01
N THR A 213 4.96 9.09 -25.23
CA THR A 213 4.48 8.08 -26.19
C THR A 213 5.37 7.84 -27.41
N ASP A 214 6.28 8.74 -27.75
CA ASP A 214 7.12 8.60 -28.95
C ASP A 214 8.37 7.71 -28.74
N ASP A 215 9.13 7.53 -29.82
CA ASP A 215 10.31 6.66 -29.89
C ASP A 215 11.64 7.35 -29.52
N ALA A 216 11.61 8.57 -28.98
CA ALA A 216 12.85 9.23 -28.53
C ALA A 216 13.52 8.42 -27.42
N THR A 217 14.83 8.59 -27.25
CA THR A 217 15.63 7.92 -26.20
C THR A 217 15.27 8.41 -24.80
N VAL A 218 15.67 7.66 -23.76
CA VAL A 218 15.45 8.07 -22.35
C VAL A 218 16.15 9.41 -22.07
N GLU A 219 17.34 9.63 -22.63
CA GLU A 219 18.13 10.85 -22.47
C GLU A 219 17.42 12.06 -23.10
N GLU A 220 16.91 11.91 -24.31
CA GLU A 220 16.10 12.94 -24.98
C GLU A 220 14.83 13.23 -24.18
N LYS A 221 14.15 12.20 -23.68
CA LYS A 221 12.96 12.36 -22.84
C LYS A 221 13.21 13.03 -21.51
N ASN A 222 14.34 12.74 -20.87
CA ASN A 222 14.72 13.44 -19.66
C ASN A 222 14.98 14.92 -19.95
N THR A 223 15.62 15.25 -21.08
CA THR A 223 15.84 16.65 -21.50
C THR A 223 14.52 17.38 -21.73
N GLU A 224 13.61 16.80 -22.52
CA GLU A 224 12.28 17.39 -22.76
C GLU A 224 11.46 17.54 -21.46
N PHE A 225 11.57 16.55 -20.55
CA PHE A 225 10.88 16.57 -19.27
C PHE A 225 11.45 17.64 -18.34
N GLU A 226 12.77 17.83 -18.29
CA GLU A 226 13.41 18.91 -17.55
C GLU A 226 12.96 20.29 -18.06
N GLU A 227 12.93 20.49 -19.37
CA GLU A 227 12.39 21.71 -19.98
C GLU A 227 10.93 21.92 -19.60
N PHE A 228 10.11 20.87 -19.61
CA PHE A 228 8.71 20.93 -19.17
C PHE A 228 8.60 21.33 -17.70
N LEU A 229 9.38 20.72 -16.81
CA LEU A 229 9.38 21.03 -15.38
C LEU A 229 9.88 22.45 -15.10
N SER A 230 10.86 22.95 -15.86
CA SER A 230 11.42 24.30 -15.69
C SER A 230 10.39 25.42 -15.89
N LYS A 231 9.33 25.13 -16.66
CA LYS A 231 8.24 26.06 -16.96
C LYS A 231 7.17 26.09 -15.86
N LYS A 232 7.24 25.18 -14.89
CA LYS A 232 6.26 25.03 -13.81
C LYS A 232 6.67 25.79 -12.56
N LYS A 233 5.67 26.33 -11.86
CA LYS A 233 5.87 26.88 -10.52
C LYS A 233 5.74 25.73 -9.52
N VAL A 234 6.67 25.64 -8.57
CA VAL A 234 6.61 24.64 -7.50
C VAL A 234 6.25 25.32 -6.19
N LYS A 235 5.09 24.93 -5.64
CA LYS A 235 4.66 25.36 -4.31
C LYS A 235 5.03 24.29 -3.29
N LYS A 236 5.89 24.66 -2.34
CA LYS A 236 6.14 23.85 -1.14
C LYS A 236 4.98 24.05 -0.17
N VAL A 237 4.37 22.97 0.27
CA VAL A 237 3.26 22.95 1.22
C VAL A 237 3.60 21.98 2.34
N GLU A 238 3.24 22.33 3.57
CA GLU A 238 3.26 21.39 4.69
C GLU A 238 2.32 20.22 4.39
N GLY A 239 2.75 19.01 4.67
CA GLY A 239 1.98 17.80 4.40
C GLY A 239 1.05 17.41 5.56
N GLN A 240 0.95 16.12 5.86
CA GLN A 240 0.02 15.57 6.86
C GLN A 240 -1.41 16.10 6.70
N ARG A 241 -1.91 16.05 5.46
CA ARG A 241 -3.19 16.67 5.10
C ARG A 241 -3.90 15.98 3.96
N VAL A 242 -5.20 16.28 3.84
CA VAL A 242 -6.02 15.82 2.73
C VAL A 242 -5.90 16.77 1.54
N ILE A 243 -5.58 16.22 0.37
CA ILE A 243 -5.64 16.90 -0.94
C ILE A 243 -6.44 15.99 -1.89
N ASP A 244 -7.44 16.55 -2.56
CA ASP A 244 -8.33 15.83 -3.49
C ASP A 244 -8.92 14.53 -2.88
N GLY A 245 -9.31 14.58 -1.61
CA GLY A 245 -9.91 13.44 -0.90
C GLY A 245 -8.90 12.35 -0.47
N ARG A 246 -7.60 12.55 -0.69
CA ARG A 246 -6.54 11.65 -0.23
C ARG A 246 -5.71 12.29 0.88
N PHE A 247 -5.54 11.60 2.00
CA PHE A 247 -4.58 11.97 3.02
C PHE A 247 -3.15 11.65 2.58
N TYR A 248 -2.25 12.61 2.80
CA TYR A 248 -0.83 12.50 2.54
C TYR A 248 -0.07 12.60 3.85
N GLU A 249 0.64 11.54 4.20
CA GLU A 249 1.38 11.41 5.47
C GLU A 249 2.76 12.07 5.42
N GLU A 250 3.25 12.41 4.24
CA GLU A 250 4.55 13.04 4.08
C GLU A 250 4.61 14.39 4.80
N ASP A 251 5.80 14.78 5.29
CA ASP A 251 5.98 16.06 5.99
C ASP A 251 5.89 17.26 5.02
N THR A 252 6.30 17.05 3.77
CA THR A 252 6.34 18.11 2.75
C THR A 252 5.75 17.64 1.43
N LEU A 253 4.91 18.49 0.83
CA LEU A 253 4.37 18.28 -0.50
C LEU A 253 4.89 19.36 -1.45
N TYR A 254 5.39 18.94 -2.61
CA TYR A 254 5.81 19.84 -3.69
C TYR A 254 4.76 19.80 -4.80
N ILE A 255 3.91 20.82 -4.84
CA ILE A 255 2.81 20.89 -5.80
C ILE A 255 3.27 21.68 -7.01
N PHE A 256 3.26 21.03 -8.17
CA PHE A 256 3.57 21.64 -9.45
C PHE A 256 2.34 22.35 -10.02
N GLN A 257 2.52 23.58 -10.49
CA GLN A 257 1.51 24.45 -11.10
C GLN A 257 1.98 24.80 -12.52
#